data_AF-A0A1Y5F537-F1
#
_entry.id   AF-A0A1Y5F537-F1
#
_cell.length_a   1.000
_cell.length_b   1.000
_cell.length_c   1.000
_cell.angle_alpha   90.00
_cell.angle_beta   90.00
_cell.angle_gamma   90.00
#
_symmetry.space_group_name_H-M   'P 1'
#
loop_
_entity.id
_entity.type
_entity.pdbx_description
1 polymer ?
#
loop_
_entity_poly.entity_id
_entity_poly.type
_entity_poly.pdbx_seq_one_letter_code
_entity_poly.pdbx_strand_id
1 'polypeptide(L)' 'VEHMSRIGSSLDKSVDHYNKAVGSLERQVFPTTRKFKDLGIETRKPVPEIEPIEKSTRKPTSLLNTKNE' A
#
# COMPACT_ATOMS: atom_id res chain seq x y z
N VAL A 1 20.53 7.80 -14.11
CA VAL A 1 19.09 7.51 -14.35
C VAL A 1 18.72 6.09 -13.97
N GLU A 2 19.52 5.08 -14.35
CA GLU A 2 19.27 3.66 -14.03
C GLU A 2 19.07 3.37 -12.53
N HIS A 3 19.95 3.86 -11.66
CA HIS A 3 19.79 3.70 -10.20
C HIS A 3 18.47 4.26 -9.68
N MET A 4 18.04 5.43 -10.18
CA MET A 4 16.77 6.05 -9.79
C MET A 4 15.58 5.22 -10.28
N SER A 5 15.67 4.67 -11.50
CA SER A 5 14.65 3.75 -12.02
C SER A 5 14.53 2.49 -11.16
N ARG A 6 15.67 1.90 -10.74
CA ARG A 6 15.69 0.72 -9.89
C ARG A 6 15.07 0.99 -8.52
N ILE A 7 15.38 2.14 -7.92
CA ILE A 7 14.77 2.55 -6.64
C ILE A 7 13.26 2.77 -6.81
N GLY A 8 12.84 3.44 -7.89
CA GLY A 8 11.43 3.64 -8.21
C GLY A 8 10.65 2.33 -8.24
N SER A 9 11.14 1.37 -9.02
CA SER A 9 10.53 0.04 -9.13
C SER A 9 10.49 -0.75 -7.82
N SER A 10 11.52 -0.64 -6.97
CA SER A 10 11.50 -1.28 -5.64
C SER A 10 10.44 -0.68 -4.73
N LEU A 11 10.25 0.65 -4.77
CA LEU A 11 9.21 1.32 -3.98
C LEU A 11 7.81 0.95 -4.50
N ASP A 12 7.60 0.87 -5.81
CA ASP A 12 6.32 0.40 -6.37
C ASP A 12 5.99 -1.03 -5.89
N LYS A 13 6.97 -1.94 -5.87
CA LYS A 13 6.80 -3.30 -5.33
C LYS A 13 6.49 -3.29 -3.83
N SER A 14 7.16 -2.45 -3.05
CA SER A 14 6.87 -2.33 -1.62
C SER A 14 5.44 -1.87 -1.35
N VAL A 15 4.91 -0.95 -2.16
CA VAL A 15 3.50 -0.51 -2.09
C VAL A 15 2.56 -1.67 -2.43
N ASP A 16 2.84 -2.45 -3.48
CA ASP A 16 2.06 -3.65 -3.82
C ASP A 16 2.05 -4.69 -2.69
N HIS A 17 3.21 -4.98 -2.09
CA HIS A 17 3.30 -5.90 -0.96
C HIS A 17 2.53 -5.39 0.27
N TYR A 18 2.61 -4.09 0.57
CA TYR A 18 1.86 -3.48 1.65
C TYR A 18 0.35 -3.66 1.43
N ASN A 19 -0.17 -3.33 0.24
CA ASN A 19 -1.60 -3.47 -0.06
C ASN A 19 -2.08 -4.92 0.06
N LYS A 20 -1.28 -5.89 -0.40
CA LYS A 20 -1.58 -7.32 -0.22
C LYS A 20 -1.63 -7.72 1.25
N ALA A 21 -0.71 -7.19 2.07
CA ALA A 21 -0.69 -7.44 3.50
C ALA A 21 -1.91 -6.84 4.21
N VAL A 22 -2.31 -5.61 3.85
CA VAL A 22 -3.54 -4.97 4.36
C VAL A 22 -4.76 -5.82 4.03
N GLY A 23 -4.97 -6.20 2.76
CA GLY A 23 -6.10 -7.04 2.39
C GLY A 23 -6.10 -8.42 3.08
N SER A 24 -4.92 -9.00 3.32
CA SER A 24 -4.81 -10.25 4.10
C SER A 24 -5.20 -10.04 5.57
N LEU A 25 -4.75 -8.93 6.18
CA LEU A 25 -5.08 -8.57 7.56
C LEU A 25 -6.59 -8.39 7.72
N GLU A 26 -7.23 -7.63 6.84
CA GLU A 26 -8.67 -7.41 6.86
C GLU A 26 -9.44 -8.73 6.78
N ARG A 27 -9.08 -9.59 5.82
CA ARG A 27 -9.72 -10.90 5.63
C ARG A 27 -9.59 -11.80 6.85
N GLN A 28 -8.47 -11.74 7.57
CA GLN A 28 -8.19 -12.63 8.70
C GLN A 28 -8.70 -12.07 10.04
N VAL A 29 -8.60 -10.75 10.25
CA VAL A 29 -8.84 -10.12 11.56
C VAL A 29 -10.24 -9.55 11.68
N PHE A 30 -10.80 -8.95 10.63
CA PHE A 30 -12.10 -8.27 10.72
C PHE A 30 -13.27 -9.21 11.03
N PRO A 31 -13.31 -10.46 10.51
CA PRO A 31 -14.33 -11.42 10.92
C PRO A 31 -14.28 -11.74 12.42
N THR A 32 -13.07 -11.84 12.98
CA THR A 32 -12.86 -12.11 14.41
C THR A 32 -13.29 -10.95 15.28
N THR A 33 -12.99 -9.72 14.86
CA THR A 33 -13.40 -8.51 15.60
C THR A 33 -14.91 -8.29 15.55
N ARG A 34 -15.59 -8.63 14.44
CA ARG A 34 -17.06 -8.67 14.39
C ARG A 34 -17.63 -9.63 15.44
N LYS A 35 -17.11 -10.86 15.52
CA LYS A 35 -17.54 -11.85 16.52
C LYS A 35 -17.31 -11.39 17.96
N PHE A 36 -16.21 -10.69 18.25
CA PHE A 36 -15.97 -10.13 19.58
C PHE A 36 -17.01 -9.06 19.95
N LYS A 37 -17.39 -8.22 18.99
CA LYS A 37 -18.47 -7.24 19.19
C LYS A 37 -19.80 -7.94 19.48
N ASP A 38 -20.12 -9.00 18.75
CA ASP A 38 -21.35 -9.79 18.96
C ASP A 38 -21.40 -10.46 20.34
N LEU A 39 -20.23 -10.82 20.90
CA LEU A 39 -20.09 -11.39 22.25
C LEU A 39 -20.07 -10.34 23.37
N GLY A 40 -20.31 -9.06 23.05
CA GLY A 40 -20.33 -7.98 24.04
C GLY A 40 -18.93 -7.57 24.54
N ILE A 41 -17.87 -7.98 23.86
CA ILE A 41 -16.50 -7.57 24.19
C ILE A 41 -16.24 -6.21 23.55
N GLU A 42 -16.42 -5.15 24.33
CA GLU A 42 -16.10 -3.79 23.88
C GLU A 42 -14.59 -3.52 23.98
N THR A 43 -13.95 -3.32 22.82
CA THR A 43 -12.57 -2.86 22.77
C THR A 43 -12.50 -1.37 23.11
N ARG A 44 -11.67 -0.98 24.08
CA ARG A 44 -11.47 0.44 24.50
C ARG A 44 -11.05 1.38 23.36
N LYS A 45 -10.52 0.86 22.26
CA LYS A 45 -10.23 1.61 21.03
C LYS A 45 -10.81 0.84 19.83
N PRO A 46 -11.48 1.53 18.90
CA PRO A 46 -11.91 0.91 17.65
C PRO A 46 -10.68 0.46 16.85
N VAL A 47 -10.84 -0.58 16.04
CA VAL A 47 -9.82 -0.97 15.06
C VAL A 47 -9.67 0.17 14.06
N PRO A 48 -8.46 0.73 13.87
CA PRO A 48 -8.26 1.76 12.86
C PRO A 48 -8.50 1.17 11.47
N GLU A 49 -9.25 1.90 10.66
CA GLU A 49 -9.39 1.59 9.24
C GLU A 49 -8.05 1.89 8.55
N ILE A 50 -7.55 0.92 7.79
CA ILE A 50 -6.29 1.06 7.06
C ILE A 50 -6.66 1.24 5.60
N GLU A 51 -6.50 2.46 5.09
CA GLU A 51 -6.74 2.72 3.68
C GLU A 51 -5.61 2.15 2.80
N PRO A 52 -5.93 1.52 1.67
CA PRO A 52 -4.94 1.12 0.68
C PRO A 52 -4.12 2.30 0.18
N ILE A 53 -2.84 2.06 -0.13
CA ILE A 53 -1.96 3.08 -0.69
C ILE A 53 -1.91 2.90 -2.21
N GLU A 54 -2.53 3.81 -2.97
CA GLU A 54 -2.46 3.84 -4.44
C GLU A 54 -1.45 4.88 -4.95
N LYS A 55 -0.20 4.80 -4.48
CA LYS A 55 0.85 5.77 -4.84
C LYS A 55 1.97 5.11 -5.63
N SER A 56 2.11 5.49 -6.91
CA SER A 56 3.25 5.09 -7.73
C SER A 56 4.42 6.07 -7.60
N THR A 57 5.63 5.58 -7.88
CA THR A 57 6.82 6.44 -7.93
C THR A 57 6.80 7.42 -9.08
N ARG A 58 7.36 8.62 -8.84
CA ARG A 58 7.47 9.65 -9.89
C ARG A 58 8.43 9.17 -10.97
N LYS A 59 7.99 9.21 -12.23
CA LYS A 59 8.85 8.89 -13.38
C LYS A 59 9.98 9.93 -13.47
N PRO A 60 11.25 9.50 -13.57
CA PRO A 60 12.35 10.44 -13.77
C PRO A 60 12.21 11.12 -15.13
N THR A 61 12.26 12.45 -15.15
CA THR A 61 12.29 13.24 -16.39
C THR A 61 13.60 12.96 -17.13
N SER A 62 13.53 12.35 -18.32
CA SER A 62 14.68 12.25 -19.22
C SER A 62 14.86 13.57 -19.96
N LEU A 63 16.07 14.14 -19.94
CA LEU A 63 16.43 15.35 -20.70
C LEU A 63 16.89 15.05 -22.15
N LEU A 64 16.63 13.85 -22.68
CA LEU A 64 17.03 13.47 -24.03
C LEU A 64 15.80 13.27 -24.94
N ASN A 65 15.13 14.38 -25.27
CA ASN A 65 14.39 14.50 -26.54
C ASN A 65 14.25 15.98 -26.93
N THR A 66 15.36 16.61 -27.25
CA THR A 66 15.36 17.77 -28.16
C THR A 66 16.38 17.45 -29.25
N LYS A 67 15.95 17.57 -30.50
CA LYS A 67 16.63 17.20 -31.75
C LYS A 67 16.49 15.73 -32.16
N ASN A 68 15.44 15.45 -32.93
CA ASN A 68 15.62 14.81 -34.22
C ASN A 68 14.96 15.74 -35.25
N GLU A 69 15.82 16.26 -36.12
CA GLU A 69 15.51 16.80 -37.45
C GLU A 69 14.92 15.69 -38.33
#